data_AF-A0A3N1ATF5-F1
#
_entry.id   AF-A0A3N1ATF5-F1
#
_cell.length_a   1.000
_cell.length_b   1.000
_cell.length_c   1.000
_cell.angle_alpha   90.00
_cell.angle_beta   90.00
_cell.angle_gamma   90.00
#
_symmetry.space_group_name_H-M   'P 1'
#
loop_
_entity.id
_entity.type
_entity.pdbx_description
1 polymer ?
#
loop_
_entity_poly.entity_id
_entity_poly.type
_entity_poly.pdbx_seq_one_letter_code
_entity_poly.pdbx_strand_id
1 'polypeptide(L)'
;MGGTRRHRRQYTAAVATEADRGGGQKLPHHLNDMPKAQFAFPGPLRDRLVAAILSGEKTSTSGLLREYGHEDEPLPVAGDRSVLVDSADRPCAVLETTEVRVVPLAEVDLAHAVDEGEGFTDVDGWRRAHVDFWQSAPMRAALGDETFTVDDRTMVVAERFRVVQRIWRSDEVALAYAAESRAAVDALRAVPEADFDRPTRCAPWTVKELLAHTVIALSRTVEMLDDGAPAAGPDGPVDAVGYYAPDARFRPDADGGRIADAQRWAAARTVTAAVDELAAGAATVAARVAAQPPDHPVVTRHGDLMTLTDFQATRVVELAVHGVDLADGLGVASWLTAPAADLVVALSAGTSLAPLRAARGWDLPTLVRAVTGRAESGDVDPAELHPQGVRSPFFGGTHRTTVVGEE
;
A
#
# COMPACT_ATOMS: atom_id res chain seq x y z
N MET A 1 -10.09 -34.07 11.08
CA MET A 1 -10.97 -33.70 9.95
C MET A 1 -10.97 -32.19 9.86
N GLY A 2 -10.04 -31.62 9.09
CA GLY A 2 -9.92 -30.18 8.91
C GLY A 2 -10.78 -29.77 7.72
N GLY A 3 -11.92 -29.14 8.00
CA GLY A 3 -12.74 -28.52 6.95
C GLY A 3 -11.98 -27.33 6.39
N THR A 4 -11.73 -27.36 5.08
CA THR A 4 -11.25 -26.22 4.30
C THR A 4 -12.24 -25.07 4.50
N ARG A 5 -11.80 -23.92 5.04
CA ARG A 5 -12.63 -22.72 5.17
C ARG A 5 -13.02 -22.27 3.77
N ARG A 6 -14.25 -22.57 3.33
CA ARG A 6 -14.79 -22.07 2.07
C ARG A 6 -15.22 -20.61 2.30
N HIS A 7 -14.82 -19.76 1.36
CA HIS A 7 -15.24 -18.38 1.01
C HIS A 7 -15.96 -17.54 2.08
N ARG A 8 -15.59 -16.27 2.26
CA ARG A 8 -16.37 -15.30 3.06
C ARG A 8 -17.16 -14.42 2.10
N ARG A 9 -18.46 -14.63 1.96
CA ARG A 9 -19.30 -13.86 1.04
C ARG A 9 -20.13 -12.85 1.83
N GLN A 10 -19.85 -11.56 1.67
CA GLN A 10 -20.85 -10.52 1.98
C GLN A 10 -21.70 -10.36 0.71
N TYR A 11 -22.58 -11.34 0.50
CA TYR A 11 -23.29 -11.74 -0.71
C TYR A 11 -22.53 -11.84 -2.04
N THR A 12 -22.59 -13.06 -2.58
CA THR A 12 -22.66 -13.32 -4.01
C THR A 12 -23.80 -14.30 -4.27
N ALA A 13 -24.89 -13.83 -4.88
CA ALA A 13 -25.83 -14.69 -5.60
C ALA A 13 -25.06 -15.54 -6.62
N ALA A 14 -25.39 -16.83 -6.69
CA ALA A 14 -24.83 -17.73 -7.68
C ALA A 14 -25.11 -17.24 -9.12
N VAL A 15 -24.06 -16.80 -9.81
CA VAL A 15 -23.92 -17.06 -11.24
C VAL A 15 -22.50 -17.56 -11.44
N ALA A 16 -22.34 -18.88 -11.53
CA ALA A 16 -21.15 -19.45 -12.13
C ALA A 16 -21.09 -18.94 -13.58
N THR A 17 -20.16 -18.04 -13.86
CA THR A 17 -19.70 -17.83 -15.24
C THR A 17 -18.34 -18.50 -15.33
N GLU A 18 -18.29 -19.61 -16.06
CA GLU A 18 -17.04 -20.17 -16.57
C GLU A 18 -16.40 -19.11 -17.48
N ALA A 19 -15.39 -18.45 -16.95
CA ALA A 19 -14.37 -17.79 -17.75
C ALA A 19 -13.01 -18.06 -17.10
N ASP A 20 -12.60 -19.32 -17.13
CA ASP A 20 -11.18 -19.63 -17.14
C ASP A 20 -10.61 -19.10 -18.46
N ARG A 21 -10.02 -17.90 -18.41
CA ARG A 21 -9.05 -17.44 -19.40
C ARG A 21 -7.83 -16.95 -18.66
N GLY A 22 -6.79 -17.76 -18.74
CA GLY A 22 -5.50 -17.61 -18.08
C GLY A 22 -4.83 -16.25 -18.27
N GLY A 23 -4.04 -15.90 -17.26
CA GLY A 23 -3.25 -14.68 -17.17
C GLY A 23 -3.20 -14.06 -15.76
N GLY A 24 -3.89 -14.63 -14.78
CA GLY A 24 -3.91 -14.11 -13.40
C GLY A 24 -2.57 -14.25 -12.69
N GLN A 25 -2.14 -13.18 -12.01
CA GLN A 25 -1.02 -13.16 -11.07
C GLN A 25 -1.16 -14.32 -10.08
N LYS A 26 -0.18 -15.22 -10.02
CA LYS A 26 -0.16 -16.25 -8.97
C LYS A 26 0.24 -15.56 -7.67
N LEU A 27 -0.69 -15.43 -6.74
CA LEU A 27 -0.36 -14.94 -5.41
C LEU A 27 0.56 -15.94 -4.69
N PRO A 28 1.38 -15.47 -3.73
CA PRO A 28 2.03 -16.37 -2.79
C PRO A 28 1.00 -17.32 -2.16
N HIS A 29 1.38 -18.60 -2.01
CA HIS A 29 0.47 -19.70 -1.65
C HIS A 29 -0.45 -19.41 -0.46
N HIS A 30 0.03 -18.67 0.55
CA HIS A 30 -0.77 -18.34 1.72
C HIS A 30 -1.95 -17.40 1.44
N LEU A 31 -1.90 -16.53 0.42
CA LEU A 31 -3.01 -15.63 0.08
C LEU A 31 -4.12 -16.35 -0.72
N ASN A 32 -3.77 -17.35 -1.54
CA ASN A 32 -4.75 -18.11 -2.32
C ASN A 32 -5.67 -18.95 -1.43
N ASP A 33 -5.20 -19.33 -0.24
CA ASP A 33 -5.94 -20.13 0.73
C ASP A 33 -6.80 -19.28 1.68
N MET A 34 -6.70 -17.94 1.61
CA MET A 34 -7.48 -17.05 2.46
C MET A 34 -8.91 -16.88 1.94
N PRO A 35 -9.91 -16.73 2.85
CA PRO A 35 -11.25 -16.32 2.45
C PRO A 35 -11.18 -14.99 1.69
N LYS A 36 -11.86 -14.90 0.55
CA LYS A 36 -12.00 -13.62 -0.17
C LYS A 36 -12.94 -12.70 0.60
N ALA A 37 -12.68 -11.40 0.59
CA ALA A 37 -13.62 -10.37 1.01
C ALA A 37 -14.14 -9.67 -0.25
N GLN A 38 -15.45 -9.82 -0.49
CA GLN A 38 -16.13 -9.30 -1.67
C GLN A 38 -17.18 -8.29 -1.22
N PHE A 39 -16.98 -7.02 -1.56
CA PHE A 39 -17.89 -5.94 -1.20
C PHE A 39 -18.81 -5.65 -2.39
N ALA A 40 -20.07 -6.04 -2.28
CA ALA A 40 -21.06 -6.01 -3.36
C ALA A 40 -20.70 -6.87 -4.60
N PHE A 41 -21.57 -6.87 -5.60
CA PHE A 41 -21.36 -7.57 -6.87
C PHE A 41 -20.28 -6.91 -7.73
N PRO A 42 -19.59 -7.65 -8.63
CA PRO A 42 -18.64 -7.07 -9.58
C PRO A 42 -19.26 -5.92 -10.38
N GLY A 43 -18.56 -4.79 -10.45
CA GLY A 43 -18.99 -3.60 -11.17
C GLY A 43 -18.69 -2.30 -10.41
N PRO A 44 -19.25 -1.16 -10.87
CA PRO A 44 -18.90 0.17 -10.35
C PRO A 44 -19.10 0.36 -8.85
N LEU A 45 -20.04 -0.36 -8.23
CA LEU A 45 -20.22 -0.30 -6.78
C LEU A 45 -19.05 -0.96 -6.04
N ARG A 46 -18.68 -2.20 -6.39
CA ARG A 46 -17.52 -2.88 -5.79
C ARG A 46 -16.24 -2.07 -6.01
N ASP A 47 -16.02 -1.53 -7.21
CA ASP A 47 -14.82 -0.73 -7.49
C ASP A 47 -14.72 0.50 -6.58
N ARG A 48 -15.85 1.18 -6.31
CA ARG A 48 -15.89 2.28 -5.34
C ARG A 48 -15.65 1.82 -3.90
N LEU A 49 -16.23 0.69 -3.49
CA LEU A 49 -16.05 0.16 -2.13
C LEU A 49 -14.61 -0.30 -1.89
N VAL A 50 -14.00 -0.97 -2.87
CA VAL A 50 -12.59 -1.35 -2.82
C VAL A 50 -11.71 -0.11 -2.72
N ALA A 51 -11.97 0.92 -3.53
CA ALA A 51 -11.23 2.18 -3.44
C ALA A 51 -11.37 2.84 -2.06
N ALA A 52 -12.58 2.86 -1.48
CA ALA A 52 -12.85 3.40 -0.14
C ALA A 52 -12.15 2.60 0.97
N ILE A 53 -12.04 1.28 0.84
CA ILE A 53 -11.30 0.44 1.79
C ILE A 53 -9.80 0.73 1.70
N LEU A 54 -9.26 0.79 0.48
CA LEU A 54 -7.85 1.08 0.26
C LEU A 54 -7.49 2.51 0.67
N SER A 55 -8.41 3.47 0.55
CA SER A 55 -8.24 4.84 1.06
C SER A 55 -8.36 4.92 2.58
N GLY A 56 -8.96 3.93 3.23
CA GLY A 56 -9.24 3.93 4.67
C GLY A 56 -10.52 4.66 5.05
N GLU A 57 -11.29 5.14 4.08
CA GLU A 57 -12.61 5.74 4.31
C GLU A 57 -13.64 4.69 4.74
N LYS A 58 -13.56 3.47 4.20
CA LYS A 58 -14.41 2.34 4.59
C LYS A 58 -13.65 1.40 5.53
N THR A 59 -14.06 1.36 6.78
CA THR A 59 -13.51 0.51 7.85
C THR A 59 -14.57 -0.34 8.55
N SER A 60 -15.83 -0.21 8.17
CA SER A 60 -16.92 -1.07 8.60
C SER A 60 -17.76 -1.58 7.43
N THR A 61 -18.56 -2.61 7.71
CA THR A 61 -19.50 -3.20 6.75
C THR A 61 -20.63 -3.93 7.47
N SER A 62 -21.72 -4.17 6.75
CA SER A 62 -22.95 -4.75 7.29
C SER A 62 -23.43 -5.91 6.42
N GLY A 63 -23.65 -7.07 7.06
CA GLY A 63 -24.40 -8.20 6.50
C GLY A 63 -25.66 -8.49 7.33
N LEU A 64 -26.58 -9.27 6.79
CA LEU A 64 -27.74 -9.80 7.50
C LEU A 64 -27.36 -11.11 8.18
N LEU A 65 -27.76 -11.32 9.42
CA LEU A 65 -27.55 -12.59 10.12
C LEU A 65 -28.14 -13.79 9.35
N ARG A 66 -29.22 -13.55 8.59
CA ARG A 66 -29.88 -14.57 7.77
C ARG A 66 -28.97 -15.14 6.67
N GLU A 67 -28.01 -14.36 6.17
CA GLU A 67 -27.04 -14.78 5.15
C GLU A 67 -26.22 -15.97 5.63
N TYR A 68 -25.57 -15.80 6.77
CA TYR A 68 -24.71 -16.79 7.38
C TYR A 68 -25.46 -18.10 7.64
N GLY A 69 -26.72 -18.01 8.09
CA GLY A 69 -27.59 -19.17 8.27
C GLY A 69 -28.02 -19.84 6.96
N HIS A 70 -28.17 -19.09 5.87
CA HIS A 70 -28.53 -19.62 4.55
C HIS A 70 -27.33 -20.30 3.87
N GLU A 71 -26.13 -19.74 4.03
CA GLU A 71 -24.89 -20.25 3.41
C GLU A 71 -24.17 -21.30 4.27
N ASP A 72 -24.66 -21.60 5.48
CA ASP A 72 -23.99 -22.44 6.49
C ASP A 72 -22.57 -21.94 6.82
N GLU A 73 -22.39 -20.61 6.78
CA GLU A 73 -21.13 -19.93 7.07
C GLU A 73 -21.10 -19.49 8.54
N PRO A 74 -19.99 -19.68 9.27
CA PRO A 74 -19.86 -19.17 10.62
C PRO A 74 -19.81 -17.64 10.61
N LEU A 75 -20.30 -17.02 11.70
CA LEU A 75 -20.10 -15.58 11.90
C LEU A 75 -18.60 -15.26 12.00
N PRO A 76 -18.18 -14.11 11.46
CA PRO A 76 -16.80 -13.66 11.59
C PRO A 76 -16.47 -13.39 13.06
N VAL A 77 -15.20 -13.52 13.40
CA VAL A 77 -14.68 -13.15 14.72
C VAL A 77 -13.51 -12.18 14.61
N ALA A 78 -13.30 -11.39 15.65
CA ALA A 78 -12.13 -10.52 15.72
C ALA A 78 -10.84 -11.35 15.55
N GLY A 79 -9.93 -10.84 14.71
CA GLY A 79 -8.71 -11.52 14.30
C GLY A 79 -8.83 -12.32 12.99
N ASP A 80 -10.05 -12.58 12.49
CA ASP A 80 -10.22 -13.24 11.18
C ASP A 80 -9.66 -12.39 10.05
N ARG A 81 -8.92 -13.03 9.15
CA ARG A 81 -8.30 -12.40 7.99
C ARG A 81 -8.91 -12.86 6.67
N SER A 82 -9.00 -11.94 5.72
CA SER A 82 -9.53 -12.17 4.38
C SER A 82 -8.79 -11.35 3.33
N VAL A 83 -8.81 -11.80 2.07
CA VAL A 83 -8.20 -11.09 0.94
C VAL A 83 -9.27 -10.27 0.22
N LEU A 84 -9.15 -8.94 0.28
CA LEU A 84 -9.96 -8.02 -0.51
C LEU A 84 -9.69 -8.25 -2.01
N VAL A 85 -10.75 -8.41 -2.80
CA VAL A 85 -10.65 -8.55 -4.27
C VAL A 85 -11.48 -7.50 -5.00
N ASP A 86 -11.00 -7.08 -6.17
CA ASP A 86 -11.70 -6.15 -7.06
C ASP A 86 -12.80 -6.83 -7.90
N SER A 87 -13.41 -6.09 -8.83
CA SER A 87 -14.43 -6.62 -9.75
C SER A 87 -13.90 -7.63 -10.77
N ALA A 88 -12.59 -7.65 -11.01
CA ALA A 88 -11.92 -8.66 -11.82
C ALA A 88 -11.38 -9.83 -10.98
N ASP A 89 -11.80 -9.93 -9.71
CA ASP A 89 -11.38 -10.96 -8.76
C ASP A 89 -9.87 -10.92 -8.46
N ARG A 90 -9.24 -9.77 -8.68
CA ARG A 90 -7.82 -9.56 -8.39
C ARG A 90 -7.64 -9.11 -6.95
N PRO A 91 -6.69 -9.69 -6.20
CA PRO A 91 -6.35 -9.29 -4.84
C PRO A 91 -5.84 -7.85 -4.73
N CYS A 92 -6.27 -7.14 -3.70
CA CYS A 92 -5.91 -5.74 -3.46
C CYS A 92 -5.30 -5.50 -2.06
N ALA A 93 -5.75 -6.26 -1.06
CA ALA A 93 -5.29 -6.11 0.32
C ALA A 93 -5.64 -7.35 1.15
N VAL A 94 -5.00 -7.49 2.31
CA VAL A 94 -5.47 -8.35 3.39
C VAL A 94 -6.17 -7.48 4.42
N LEU A 95 -7.39 -7.88 4.77
CA LEU A 95 -8.19 -7.28 5.83
C LEU A 95 -8.10 -8.14 7.09
N GLU A 96 -8.12 -7.49 8.25
CA GLU A 96 -8.28 -8.14 9.55
C GLU A 96 -9.52 -7.58 10.24
N THR A 97 -10.42 -8.46 10.66
CA THR A 97 -11.63 -8.12 11.40
C THR A 97 -11.25 -7.67 12.80
N THR A 98 -11.69 -6.50 13.23
CA THR A 98 -11.35 -5.93 14.54
C THR A 98 -12.51 -6.02 15.53
N GLU A 99 -13.75 -6.00 15.05
CA GLU A 99 -14.96 -6.09 15.87
C GLU A 99 -16.11 -6.71 15.07
N VAL A 100 -16.97 -7.46 15.76
CA VAL A 100 -18.23 -7.96 15.19
C VAL A 100 -19.33 -7.78 16.22
N ARG A 101 -20.42 -7.12 15.83
CA ARG A 101 -21.65 -6.96 16.63
C ARG A 101 -22.83 -7.54 15.86
N VAL A 102 -23.72 -8.22 16.57
CA VAL A 102 -24.99 -8.69 16.01
C VAL A 102 -26.10 -7.89 16.68
N VAL A 103 -26.68 -6.93 15.95
CA VAL A 103 -27.65 -5.95 16.49
C VAL A 103 -28.89 -5.89 15.61
N PRO A 104 -30.07 -5.53 16.15
CA PRO A 104 -31.22 -5.20 15.33
C PRO A 104 -30.89 -4.07 14.36
N LEU A 105 -31.49 -4.07 13.17
CA LEU A 105 -31.32 -3.01 12.18
C LEU A 105 -31.60 -1.63 12.77
N ALA A 106 -32.59 -1.51 13.67
CA ALA A 106 -32.91 -0.29 14.43
C ALA A 106 -31.75 0.29 15.23
N GLU A 107 -30.81 -0.55 15.67
CA GLU A 107 -29.76 -0.21 16.64
C GLU A 107 -28.39 0.04 16.00
N VAL A 108 -28.30 0.03 14.66
CA VAL A 108 -27.09 0.47 13.96
C VAL A 108 -26.86 1.95 14.22
N ASP A 109 -25.72 2.26 14.85
CA ASP A 109 -25.35 3.62 15.24
C ASP A 109 -24.74 4.43 14.09
N LEU A 110 -24.68 5.75 14.29
CA LEU A 110 -24.14 6.69 13.32
C LEU A 110 -22.65 6.46 13.04
N ALA A 111 -21.87 6.05 14.04
CA ALA A 111 -20.44 5.82 13.85
C ALA A 111 -20.22 4.67 12.86
N HIS A 112 -20.95 3.56 13.02
CA HIS A 112 -20.92 2.45 12.07
C HIS A 112 -21.32 2.88 10.65
N ALA A 113 -22.40 3.65 10.53
CA ALA A 113 -22.89 4.15 9.24
C ALA A 113 -21.87 5.06 8.53
N VAL A 114 -21.18 5.95 9.27
CA VAL A 114 -20.13 6.82 8.73
C VAL A 114 -18.91 6.00 8.32
N ASP A 115 -18.50 5.03 9.14
CA ASP A 115 -17.32 4.18 8.90
C ASP A 115 -17.51 3.21 7.73
N GLU A 116 -18.73 3.07 7.19
CA GLU A 116 -18.98 2.34 5.94
C GLU A 116 -18.38 3.07 4.74
N GLY A 117 -17.95 4.33 4.88
CA GLY A 117 -17.16 5.06 3.87
C GLY A 117 -17.92 5.37 2.58
N GLU A 118 -19.25 5.27 2.58
CA GLU A 118 -20.10 5.44 1.40
C GLU A 118 -20.72 6.85 1.29
N GLY A 119 -20.28 7.77 2.13
CA GLY A 119 -20.77 9.16 2.17
C GLY A 119 -22.01 9.37 3.03
N PHE A 120 -22.35 8.41 3.90
CA PHE A 120 -23.45 8.58 4.85
C PHE A 120 -23.08 9.60 5.93
N THR A 121 -24.01 10.52 6.19
CA THR A 121 -23.88 11.54 7.25
C THR A 121 -24.95 11.40 8.35
N ASP A 122 -25.91 10.49 8.14
CA ASP A 122 -26.96 10.12 9.07
C ASP A 122 -27.32 8.62 8.92
N VAL A 123 -27.95 8.05 9.96
CA VAL A 123 -28.39 6.64 9.96
C VAL A 123 -29.53 6.39 8.99
N ASP A 124 -30.37 7.40 8.73
CA ASP A 124 -31.53 7.26 7.84
C ASP A 124 -31.11 7.04 6.38
N GLY A 125 -30.09 7.75 5.92
CA GLY A 125 -29.48 7.58 4.60
C GLY A 125 -28.83 6.22 4.45
N TRP A 126 -28.06 5.80 5.44
CA TRP A 126 -27.47 4.46 5.49
C TRP A 126 -28.55 3.37 5.44
N ARG A 127 -29.62 3.52 6.25
CA ARG A 127 -30.73 2.56 6.32
C ARG A 127 -31.45 2.45 4.99
N ARG A 128 -31.79 3.58 4.34
CA ARG A 128 -32.45 3.56 3.03
C ARG A 128 -31.61 2.78 2.01
N ALA A 129 -30.32 3.09 1.90
CA ALA A 129 -29.43 2.42 0.96
C ALA A 129 -29.33 0.91 1.21
N HIS A 130 -29.18 0.50 2.47
CA HIS A 130 -29.06 -0.92 2.84
C HIS A 130 -30.37 -1.69 2.66
N VAL A 131 -31.51 -1.09 3.02
CA VAL A 131 -32.83 -1.69 2.79
C VAL A 131 -33.10 -1.86 1.29
N ASP A 132 -32.76 -0.87 0.47
CA ASP A 132 -32.89 -0.98 -1.00
C ASP A 132 -32.01 -2.10 -1.56
N PHE A 133 -30.76 -2.22 -1.07
CA PHE A 133 -29.85 -3.27 -1.49
C PHE A 133 -30.34 -4.67 -1.06
N TRP A 134 -30.70 -4.86 0.22
CA TRP A 134 -31.12 -6.16 0.74
C TRP A 134 -32.44 -6.65 0.17
N GLN A 135 -33.32 -5.74 -0.24
CA GLN A 135 -34.59 -6.08 -0.89
C GLN A 135 -34.52 -6.10 -2.42
N SER A 136 -33.32 -5.90 -3.00
CA SER A 136 -33.14 -5.93 -4.44
C SER A 136 -33.38 -7.33 -5.02
N ALA A 137 -33.75 -7.39 -6.31
CA ALA A 137 -33.97 -8.67 -6.99
C ALA A 137 -32.74 -9.59 -6.99
N PRO A 138 -31.51 -9.10 -7.24
CA PRO A 138 -30.30 -9.93 -7.10
C PRO A 138 -30.15 -10.53 -5.71
N MET A 139 -30.53 -9.78 -4.67
CA MET A 139 -30.41 -10.24 -3.30
C MET A 139 -31.40 -11.34 -2.94
N ARG A 140 -32.66 -11.12 -3.28
CA ARG A 140 -33.73 -12.11 -3.09
C ARG A 140 -33.42 -13.41 -3.83
N ALA A 141 -32.86 -13.30 -5.03
CA ALA A 141 -32.37 -14.46 -5.78
C ALA A 141 -31.20 -15.16 -5.07
N ALA A 142 -30.27 -14.41 -4.48
CA ALA A 142 -29.16 -14.96 -3.69
C ALA A 142 -29.65 -15.79 -2.48
N LEU A 143 -30.67 -15.28 -1.79
CA LEU A 143 -31.29 -15.89 -0.62
C LEU A 143 -32.29 -17.02 -0.95
N GLY A 144 -32.62 -17.22 -2.24
CA GLY A 144 -33.67 -18.14 -2.65
C GLY A 144 -35.07 -17.78 -2.11
N ASP A 145 -35.32 -16.50 -1.80
CA ASP A 145 -36.57 -16.01 -1.20
C ASP A 145 -37.02 -14.69 -1.85
N GLU A 146 -37.92 -14.79 -2.83
CA GLU A 146 -38.50 -13.64 -3.54
C GLU A 146 -39.35 -12.72 -2.65
N THR A 147 -39.82 -13.22 -1.52
CA THR A 147 -40.67 -12.49 -0.59
C THR A 147 -39.90 -11.82 0.54
N PHE A 148 -38.57 -11.98 0.58
CA PHE A 148 -37.74 -11.44 1.64
C PHE A 148 -37.86 -9.92 1.75
N THR A 149 -38.12 -9.48 2.98
CA THR A 149 -38.15 -8.08 3.41
C THR A 149 -37.36 -7.93 4.70
N VAL A 150 -36.92 -6.70 4.97
CA VAL A 150 -36.24 -6.34 6.21
C VAL A 150 -37.11 -5.35 7.00
N ASP A 151 -37.07 -5.46 8.33
CA ASP A 151 -37.71 -4.55 9.27
C ASP A 151 -36.74 -4.14 10.39
N ASP A 152 -37.18 -3.27 11.29
CA ASP A 152 -36.36 -2.75 12.40
C ASP A 152 -35.78 -3.83 13.33
N ARG A 153 -36.40 -5.01 13.38
CA ARG A 153 -35.99 -6.14 14.22
C ARG A 153 -35.07 -7.12 13.48
N THR A 154 -34.84 -6.89 12.19
CA THR A 154 -33.97 -7.73 11.38
C THR A 154 -32.53 -7.64 11.90
N MET A 155 -31.91 -8.78 12.18
CA MET A 155 -30.56 -8.80 12.76
C MET A 155 -29.49 -8.53 11.71
N VAL A 156 -28.64 -7.54 11.99
CA VAL A 156 -27.48 -7.12 11.19
C VAL A 156 -26.21 -7.58 11.90
N VAL A 157 -25.31 -8.19 11.14
CA VAL A 157 -23.92 -8.45 11.51
C VAL A 157 -23.12 -7.23 11.08
N ALA A 158 -22.83 -6.36 12.04
CA ALA A 158 -22.06 -5.14 11.88
C ALA A 158 -20.58 -5.45 12.19
N GLU A 159 -19.73 -5.34 11.19
CA GLU A 159 -18.32 -5.69 11.26
C GLU A 159 -17.44 -4.44 11.13
N ARG A 160 -16.34 -4.43 11.87
CA ARG A 160 -15.24 -3.48 11.67
C ARG A 160 -13.99 -4.25 11.25
N PHE A 161 -13.18 -3.63 10.42
CA PHE A 161 -11.94 -4.21 9.92
C PHE A 161 -10.89 -3.14 9.69
N ARG A 162 -9.65 -3.59 9.48
CA ARG A 162 -8.53 -2.75 9.04
C ARG A 162 -7.75 -3.44 7.94
N VAL A 163 -7.14 -2.65 7.07
CA VAL A 163 -6.14 -3.15 6.11
C VAL A 163 -4.86 -3.46 6.89
N VAL A 164 -4.39 -4.71 6.82
CA VAL A 164 -3.14 -5.14 7.48
C VAL A 164 -1.99 -5.35 6.50
N GLN A 165 -2.30 -5.51 5.22
CA GLN A 165 -1.33 -5.65 4.13
C GLN A 165 -1.93 -5.11 2.83
N ARG A 166 -1.15 -4.31 2.08
CA ARG A 166 -1.47 -3.93 0.70
C ARG A 166 -0.92 -4.97 -0.26
N ILE A 167 -1.69 -5.30 -1.29
CA ILE A 167 -1.25 -6.15 -2.40
C ILE A 167 -1.16 -5.26 -3.63
N TRP A 168 0.07 -5.07 -4.11
CA TRP A 168 0.34 -4.15 -5.21
C TRP A 168 0.08 -4.80 -6.56
N ARG A 169 -0.54 -4.03 -7.46
CA ARG A 169 -0.62 -4.43 -8.86
C ARG A 169 0.62 -3.97 -9.61
N SER A 170 1.16 -4.84 -10.46
CA SER A 170 2.37 -4.54 -11.23
C SER A 170 2.20 -3.31 -12.14
N ASP A 171 1.01 -3.06 -12.66
CA ASP A 171 0.73 -1.91 -13.52
C ASP A 171 0.66 -0.59 -12.74
N GLU A 172 0.10 -0.60 -11.53
CA GLU A 172 0.12 0.55 -10.62
C GLU A 172 1.54 0.93 -10.21
N VAL A 173 2.35 -0.07 -9.80
CA VAL A 173 3.74 0.14 -9.42
C VAL A 173 4.58 0.62 -10.61
N ALA A 174 4.36 0.05 -11.80
CA ALA A 174 5.05 0.47 -13.02
C ALA A 174 4.70 1.92 -13.41
N LEU A 175 3.43 2.32 -13.27
CA LEU A 175 3.00 3.70 -13.52
C LEU A 175 3.70 4.68 -12.56
N ALA A 176 3.70 4.37 -11.26
CA ALA A 176 4.35 5.21 -10.26
C ALA A 176 5.87 5.32 -10.50
N TYR A 177 6.52 4.21 -10.81
CA TYR A 177 7.94 4.18 -11.13
C TYR A 177 8.28 5.00 -12.39
N ALA A 178 7.52 4.83 -13.47
CA ALA A 178 7.76 5.54 -14.72
C ALA A 178 7.50 7.06 -14.60
N ALA A 179 6.44 7.44 -13.88
CA ALA A 179 6.12 8.85 -13.65
C ALA A 179 7.20 9.53 -12.80
N GLU A 180 7.58 8.92 -11.67
CA GLU A 180 8.56 9.50 -10.75
C GLU A 180 9.96 9.56 -11.37
N SER A 181 10.41 8.49 -12.02
CA SER A 181 11.73 8.46 -12.66
C SER A 181 11.86 9.50 -13.77
N ARG A 182 10.83 9.70 -14.59
CA ARG A 182 10.80 10.77 -15.59
C ARG A 182 10.83 12.15 -14.96
N ALA A 183 9.99 12.40 -13.96
CA ALA A 183 9.93 13.69 -13.27
C ALA A 183 11.28 14.05 -12.62
N ALA A 184 11.94 13.06 -12.00
CA ALA A 184 13.27 13.21 -11.42
C ALA A 184 14.32 13.56 -12.48
N VAL A 185 14.37 12.83 -13.61
CA VAL A 185 15.34 13.11 -14.70
C VAL A 185 15.12 14.51 -15.29
N ASP A 186 13.87 14.88 -15.56
CA ASP A 186 13.54 16.19 -16.13
C ASP A 186 13.94 17.33 -15.17
N ALA A 187 13.66 17.17 -13.86
CA ALA A 187 14.04 18.14 -12.84
C ALA A 187 15.57 18.25 -12.67
N LEU A 188 16.27 17.12 -12.56
CA LEU A 188 17.72 17.11 -12.35
C LEU A 188 18.49 17.68 -13.54
N ARG A 189 18.00 17.50 -14.78
CA ARG A 189 18.58 18.11 -15.99
C ARG A 189 18.41 19.62 -16.05
N ALA A 190 17.40 20.17 -15.36
CA ALA A 190 17.12 21.60 -15.36
C ALA A 190 17.99 22.39 -14.36
N VAL A 191 18.77 21.71 -13.53
CA VAL A 191 19.54 22.32 -12.44
C VAL A 191 21.01 22.50 -12.83
N PRO A 192 21.66 23.62 -12.46
CA PRO A 192 23.08 23.83 -12.72
C PRO A 192 23.96 22.77 -12.03
N GLU A 193 24.97 22.24 -12.73
CA GLU A 193 25.85 21.21 -12.17
C GLU A 193 26.57 21.63 -10.88
N ALA A 194 26.86 22.93 -10.72
CA ALA A 194 27.52 23.47 -9.53
C ALA A 194 26.70 23.27 -8.24
N ASP A 195 25.39 23.05 -8.35
CA ASP A 195 24.51 22.87 -7.19
C ASP A 195 24.52 21.43 -6.66
N PHE A 196 25.13 20.48 -7.38
CA PHE A 196 25.16 19.08 -6.99
C PHE A 196 26.16 18.76 -5.86
N ASP A 197 27.06 19.70 -5.54
CA ASP A 197 27.98 19.58 -4.40
C ASP A 197 27.36 20.08 -3.09
N ARG A 198 26.12 20.59 -3.12
CA ARG A 198 25.39 21.03 -1.92
C ARG A 198 25.06 19.85 -1.00
N PRO A 199 24.99 20.07 0.33
CA PRO A 199 24.60 19.03 1.27
C PRO A 199 23.12 18.64 1.11
N THR A 200 22.80 17.40 1.48
CA THR A 200 21.41 16.93 1.61
C THR A 200 21.05 16.71 3.08
N ARG A 201 19.77 16.44 3.34
CA ARG A 201 19.28 16.03 4.66
C ARG A 201 19.73 14.61 5.02
N CYS A 202 20.12 13.81 4.04
CA CYS A 202 20.70 12.48 4.18
C CYS A 202 22.21 12.56 4.40
N ALA A 203 22.64 13.16 5.52
CA ALA A 203 24.05 13.24 5.85
C ALA A 203 24.72 11.85 5.88
N PRO A 204 25.95 11.71 5.34
CA PRO A 204 26.87 12.76 4.92
C PRO A 204 26.79 13.15 3.43
N TRP A 205 25.76 12.72 2.70
CA TRP A 205 25.75 12.83 1.24
C TRP A 205 25.51 14.25 0.73
N THR A 206 26.31 14.65 -0.27
CA THR A 206 25.95 15.74 -1.19
C THR A 206 24.80 15.32 -2.11
N VAL A 207 24.21 16.27 -2.84
CA VAL A 207 23.17 15.98 -3.84
C VAL A 207 23.66 14.95 -4.87
N LYS A 208 24.90 15.09 -5.36
CA LYS A 208 25.50 14.13 -6.31
C LYS A 208 25.67 12.74 -5.70
N GLU A 209 26.05 12.66 -4.44
CA GLU A 209 26.26 11.39 -3.74
C GLU A 209 24.93 10.71 -3.40
N LEU A 210 23.90 11.48 -3.06
CA LEU A 210 22.55 10.95 -2.89
C LEU A 210 21.95 10.49 -4.23
N LEU A 211 22.19 11.22 -5.33
CA LEU A 211 21.83 10.75 -6.66
C LEU A 211 22.53 9.42 -6.99
N ALA A 212 23.82 9.30 -6.67
CA ALA A 212 24.57 8.05 -6.84
C ALA A 212 23.94 6.89 -6.05
N HIS A 213 23.54 7.14 -4.80
CA HIS A 213 22.83 6.17 -3.97
C HIS A 213 21.55 5.68 -4.66
N THR A 214 20.73 6.61 -5.17
CA THR A 214 19.50 6.27 -5.90
C THR A 214 19.80 5.43 -7.14
N VAL A 215 20.79 5.80 -7.96
CA VAL A 215 21.17 5.02 -9.16
C VAL A 215 21.60 3.60 -8.80
N ILE A 216 22.43 3.44 -7.76
CA ILE A 216 22.87 2.12 -7.25
C ILE A 216 21.69 1.32 -6.70
N ALA A 217 20.75 1.97 -6.01
CA ALA A 217 19.57 1.28 -5.49
C ALA A 217 18.70 0.71 -6.63
N LEU A 218 18.61 1.43 -7.76
CA LEU A 218 17.87 1.01 -8.95
C LEU A 218 18.57 -0.14 -9.70
N SER A 219 19.92 -0.13 -9.80
CA SER A 219 20.66 -1.17 -10.54
C SER A 219 20.43 -2.57 -9.99
N ARG A 220 20.18 -2.68 -8.68
CA ARG A 220 19.89 -3.95 -8.01
C ARG A 220 18.73 -4.73 -8.61
N THR A 221 17.71 -4.05 -9.13
CA THR A 221 16.61 -4.76 -9.79
C THR A 221 17.09 -5.51 -11.03
N VAL A 222 18.01 -4.93 -11.80
CA VAL A 222 18.58 -5.60 -12.98
C VAL A 222 19.51 -6.73 -12.56
N GLU A 223 20.38 -6.49 -11.57
CA GLU A 223 21.29 -7.51 -11.02
C GLU A 223 20.53 -8.76 -10.55
N MET A 224 19.45 -8.58 -9.78
CA MET A 224 18.61 -9.69 -9.33
C MET A 224 17.95 -10.46 -10.46
N LEU A 225 17.55 -9.77 -11.53
CA LEU A 225 16.96 -10.42 -12.71
C LEU A 225 18.01 -11.16 -13.56
N ASP A 226 19.27 -10.72 -13.53
CA ASP A 226 20.38 -11.37 -14.21
C ASP A 226 20.85 -12.62 -13.45
N ASP A 227 20.81 -12.61 -12.11
CA ASP A 227 21.12 -13.76 -11.25
C ASP A 227 20.10 -14.91 -11.38
N GLY A 228 18.91 -14.63 -11.93
CA GLY A 228 17.85 -15.59 -12.18
C GLY A 228 16.95 -15.85 -10.96
N ALA A 229 15.82 -16.53 -11.21
CA ALA A 229 14.83 -16.80 -10.18
C ALA A 229 15.41 -17.74 -9.09
N PRO A 230 15.35 -17.37 -7.80
CA PRO A 230 15.84 -18.21 -6.72
C PRO A 230 15.00 -19.48 -6.53
N ALA A 231 15.61 -20.50 -5.95
CA ALA A 231 14.85 -21.64 -5.41
C ALA A 231 13.97 -21.17 -4.25
N ALA A 232 12.79 -21.77 -4.11
CA ALA A 232 11.90 -21.49 -2.99
C ALA A 232 12.61 -21.76 -1.65
N GLY A 233 12.63 -20.75 -0.77
CA GLY A 233 13.10 -20.89 0.60
C GLY A 233 12.08 -21.59 1.51
N PRO A 234 12.47 -22.02 2.71
CA PRO A 234 11.54 -22.58 3.70
C PRO A 234 10.56 -21.52 4.23
N ASP A 235 10.97 -20.26 4.26
CA ASP A 235 10.15 -19.11 4.61
C ASP A 235 9.49 -18.52 3.36
N GLY A 236 8.22 -18.11 3.49
CA GLY A 236 7.48 -17.46 2.41
C GLY A 236 8.07 -16.08 2.05
N PRO A 237 7.69 -15.51 0.88
CA PRO A 237 8.19 -14.20 0.50
C PRO A 237 7.75 -13.12 1.50
N VAL A 238 8.66 -12.21 1.85
CA VAL A 238 8.32 -10.97 2.55
C VAL A 238 7.65 -10.00 1.58
N ASP A 239 6.72 -9.18 2.08
CA ASP A 239 6.12 -8.10 1.31
C ASP A 239 6.95 -6.79 1.42
N ALA A 240 6.53 -5.76 0.72
CA ALA A 240 7.20 -4.45 0.74
C ALA A 240 7.23 -3.79 2.13
N VAL A 241 6.24 -4.06 2.99
CA VAL A 241 6.24 -3.55 4.38
C VAL A 241 7.27 -4.30 5.23
N GLY A 242 7.32 -5.63 5.09
CA GLY A 242 8.28 -6.52 5.75
C GLY A 242 9.72 -6.24 5.34
N TYR A 243 9.96 -5.75 4.12
CA TYR A 243 11.28 -5.28 3.67
C TYR A 243 11.83 -4.13 4.54
N TYR A 244 10.96 -3.23 5.00
CA TYR A 244 11.31 -2.07 5.82
C TYR A 244 11.20 -2.31 7.33
N ALA A 245 10.93 -3.55 7.76
CA ALA A 245 10.80 -3.83 9.19
C ALA A 245 12.10 -3.50 9.96
N PRO A 246 12.02 -2.83 11.12
CA PRO A 246 13.18 -2.34 11.87
C PRO A 246 13.88 -3.50 12.58
N ASP A 247 14.71 -4.23 11.84
CA ASP A 247 15.55 -5.30 12.36
C ASP A 247 17.05 -5.06 12.04
N ALA A 248 17.86 -6.12 12.07
CA ALA A 248 19.29 -6.04 11.84
C ALA A 248 19.67 -5.37 10.48
N ARG A 249 18.76 -5.31 9.50
CA ARG A 249 18.97 -4.77 8.15
C ARG A 249 19.24 -3.26 8.09
N PHE A 250 18.83 -2.54 9.14
CA PHE A 250 18.92 -1.07 9.25
C PHE A 250 19.75 -0.60 10.46
N ARG A 251 20.69 -1.42 10.94
CA ARG A 251 21.60 -1.02 12.02
C ARG A 251 22.65 0.00 11.52
N PRO A 252 23.06 0.97 12.35
CA PRO A 252 24.00 2.03 11.95
C PRO A 252 25.38 1.55 11.46
N ASP A 253 25.82 0.37 11.89
CA ASP A 253 27.06 -0.27 11.45
C ASP A 253 26.98 -0.85 10.03
N ALA A 254 25.78 -1.03 9.47
CA ALA A 254 25.56 -1.50 8.11
C ALA A 254 25.62 -0.39 7.03
N ASP A 255 25.70 0.88 7.43
CA ASP A 255 25.58 2.02 6.49
C ASP A 255 26.92 2.51 5.93
N GLY A 256 28.05 2.25 6.59
CA GLY A 256 29.37 2.74 6.16
C GLY A 256 29.76 2.29 4.74
N GLY A 257 29.44 1.04 4.37
CA GLY A 257 29.69 0.53 3.02
C GLY A 257 28.88 1.25 1.95
N ARG A 258 27.58 1.49 2.22
CA ARG A 258 26.66 2.19 1.30
C ARG A 258 27.11 3.62 1.04
N ILE A 259 27.54 4.30 2.11
CA ILE A 259 28.07 5.67 2.01
C ILE A 259 29.31 5.68 1.12
N ALA A 260 30.27 4.78 1.38
CA ALA A 260 31.51 4.72 0.62
C ALA A 260 31.32 4.33 -0.85
N ASP A 261 30.36 3.45 -1.17
CA ASP A 261 30.01 3.09 -2.55
C ASP A 261 29.45 4.28 -3.32
N ALA A 262 28.48 5.00 -2.73
CA ALA A 262 27.88 6.18 -3.35
C ALA A 262 28.93 7.28 -3.60
N GLN A 263 29.82 7.53 -2.64
CA GLN A 263 30.90 8.51 -2.76
C GLN A 263 31.91 8.14 -3.86
N ARG A 264 32.35 6.88 -3.91
CA ARG A 264 33.25 6.40 -4.97
C ARG A 264 32.60 6.50 -6.35
N TRP A 265 31.32 6.12 -6.44
CA TRP A 265 30.58 6.19 -7.69
C TRP A 265 30.45 7.64 -8.18
N ALA A 266 30.09 8.56 -7.28
CA ALA A 266 29.91 9.99 -7.57
C ALA A 266 31.22 10.68 -7.97
N ALA A 267 32.35 10.32 -7.34
CA ALA A 267 33.66 10.86 -7.65
C ALA A 267 34.13 10.48 -9.08
N ALA A 268 33.67 9.35 -9.62
CA ALA A 268 34.10 8.84 -10.91
C ALA A 268 33.31 9.39 -12.12
N ARG A 269 32.29 10.22 -11.90
CA ARG A 269 31.34 10.67 -12.94
C ARG A 269 31.17 12.18 -12.96
N THR A 270 30.78 12.76 -14.10
CA THR A 270 30.23 14.13 -14.13
C THR A 270 28.78 14.13 -13.66
N VAL A 271 28.22 15.30 -13.36
CA VAL A 271 26.78 15.42 -13.03
C VAL A 271 25.93 14.99 -14.24
N THR A 272 26.25 15.48 -15.45
CA THR A 272 25.55 15.04 -16.68
C THR A 272 25.53 13.53 -16.80
N ALA A 273 26.68 12.86 -16.65
CA ALA A 273 26.79 11.41 -16.78
C ALA A 273 25.97 10.68 -15.70
N ALA A 274 25.95 11.21 -14.47
CA ALA A 274 25.15 10.62 -13.40
C ALA A 274 23.64 10.68 -13.68
N VAL A 275 23.15 11.81 -14.21
CA VAL A 275 21.74 11.98 -14.57
C VAL A 275 21.36 11.14 -15.80
N ASP A 276 22.26 11.01 -16.77
CA ASP A 276 22.07 10.13 -17.93
C ASP A 276 22.08 8.64 -17.53
N GLU A 277 22.94 8.24 -16.60
CA GLU A 277 22.93 6.89 -16.00
C GLU A 277 21.62 6.62 -15.25
N LEU A 278 21.08 7.59 -14.50
CA LEU A 278 19.74 7.47 -13.89
C LEU A 278 18.66 7.23 -14.96
N ALA A 279 18.65 8.05 -16.02
CA ALA A 279 17.65 7.94 -17.08
C ALA A 279 17.71 6.59 -17.81
N ALA A 280 18.92 6.15 -18.19
CA ALA A 280 19.14 4.88 -18.85
C ALA A 280 18.80 3.70 -17.93
N GLY A 281 19.29 3.71 -16.68
CA GLY A 281 19.02 2.69 -15.69
C GLY A 281 17.53 2.55 -15.37
N ALA A 282 16.82 3.67 -15.21
CA ALA A 282 15.38 3.67 -14.99
C ALA A 282 14.62 3.03 -16.15
N ALA A 283 14.96 3.39 -17.39
CA ALA A 283 14.36 2.79 -18.59
C ALA A 283 14.64 1.29 -18.70
N THR A 284 15.87 0.85 -18.39
CA THR A 284 16.23 -0.57 -18.35
C THR A 284 15.42 -1.32 -17.30
N VAL A 285 15.32 -0.82 -16.07
CA VAL A 285 14.52 -1.43 -15.00
C VAL A 285 13.07 -1.57 -15.46
N ALA A 286 12.45 -0.50 -15.98
CA ALA A 286 11.06 -0.53 -16.44
C ALA A 286 10.85 -1.61 -17.52
N ALA A 287 11.72 -1.68 -18.53
CA ALA A 287 11.63 -2.67 -19.60
C ALA A 287 11.84 -4.11 -19.08
N ARG A 288 12.82 -4.32 -18.20
CA ARG A 288 13.15 -5.65 -17.64
C ARG A 288 12.04 -6.16 -16.73
N VAL A 289 11.46 -5.31 -15.89
CA VAL A 289 10.33 -5.65 -15.01
C VAL A 289 9.08 -5.97 -15.82
N ALA A 290 8.77 -5.17 -16.86
CA ALA A 290 7.61 -5.41 -17.71
C ALA A 290 7.68 -6.74 -18.49
N ALA A 291 8.87 -7.30 -18.68
CA ALA A 291 9.08 -8.60 -19.32
C ALA A 291 8.91 -9.80 -18.37
N GLN A 292 8.69 -9.57 -17.07
CA GLN A 292 8.52 -10.61 -16.07
C GLN A 292 7.06 -10.77 -15.64
N PRO A 293 6.66 -11.97 -15.20
CA PRO A 293 5.37 -12.12 -14.55
C PRO A 293 5.34 -11.37 -13.21
N PRO A 294 4.19 -10.85 -12.75
CA PRO A 294 4.10 -10.03 -11.53
C PRO A 294 4.58 -10.74 -10.25
N ASP A 295 4.49 -12.07 -10.21
CA ASP A 295 4.90 -12.95 -9.11
C ASP A 295 6.33 -13.48 -9.24
N HIS A 296 7.11 -12.96 -10.20
CA HIS A 296 8.52 -13.35 -10.37
C HIS A 296 9.27 -13.21 -9.04
N PRO A 297 9.87 -14.28 -8.50
CA PRO A 297 10.58 -14.21 -7.23
C PRO A 297 11.93 -13.53 -7.38
N VAL A 298 12.30 -12.68 -6.43
CA VAL A 298 13.63 -12.09 -6.30
C VAL A 298 14.17 -12.29 -4.88
N VAL A 299 15.49 -12.30 -4.72
CA VAL A 299 16.14 -12.32 -3.40
C VAL A 299 16.66 -10.94 -3.10
N THR A 300 16.24 -10.36 -1.98
CA THR A 300 16.76 -9.07 -1.55
C THR A 300 18.23 -9.19 -1.15
N ARG A 301 18.95 -8.07 -1.07
CA ARG A 301 20.33 -8.04 -0.53
C ARG A 301 20.48 -8.64 0.88
N HIS A 302 19.38 -8.83 1.60
CA HIS A 302 19.35 -9.38 2.95
C HIS A 302 19.09 -10.89 2.98
N GLY A 303 18.89 -11.52 1.82
CA GLY A 303 18.59 -12.94 1.69
C GLY A 303 17.09 -13.26 1.71
N ASP A 304 16.23 -12.26 1.95
CA ASP A 304 14.78 -12.45 1.97
C ASP A 304 14.24 -12.71 0.56
N LEU A 305 13.38 -13.72 0.41
CA LEU A 305 12.58 -13.92 -0.80
C LEU A 305 11.49 -12.84 -0.87
N MET A 306 11.24 -12.28 -2.05
CA MET A 306 10.24 -11.22 -2.26
C MET A 306 9.65 -11.34 -3.67
N THR A 307 8.44 -10.84 -3.91
CA THR A 307 7.94 -10.73 -5.30
C THR A 307 8.62 -9.55 -6.00
N LEU A 308 8.84 -9.65 -7.31
CA LEU A 308 9.39 -8.56 -8.11
C LEU A 308 8.50 -7.30 -8.03
N THR A 309 7.18 -7.49 -7.96
CA THR A 309 6.24 -6.37 -7.82
C THR A 309 6.43 -5.64 -6.49
N ASP A 310 6.53 -6.37 -5.37
CA ASP A 310 6.81 -5.77 -4.07
C ASP A 310 8.19 -5.10 -4.07
N PHE A 311 9.21 -5.75 -4.62
CA PHE A 311 10.55 -5.18 -4.70
C PHE A 311 10.57 -3.92 -5.57
N GLN A 312 9.80 -3.87 -6.64
CA GLN A 312 9.66 -2.68 -7.47
C GLN A 312 8.94 -1.55 -6.73
N ALA A 313 7.97 -1.85 -5.85
CA ALA A 313 7.38 -0.84 -4.97
C ALA A 313 8.44 -0.20 -4.07
N THR A 314 9.44 -0.98 -3.60
CA THR A 314 10.58 -0.41 -2.86
C THR A 314 11.43 0.53 -3.72
N ARG A 315 11.55 0.31 -5.04
CA ARG A 315 12.25 1.25 -5.94
C ARG A 315 11.48 2.56 -6.14
N VAL A 316 10.16 2.51 -6.15
CA VAL A 316 9.33 3.73 -6.15
C VAL A 316 9.58 4.54 -4.88
N VAL A 317 9.67 3.89 -3.72
CA VAL A 317 10.05 4.55 -2.46
C VAL A 317 11.42 5.22 -2.58
N GLU A 318 12.45 4.52 -3.07
CA GLU A 318 13.79 5.09 -3.25
C GLU A 318 13.74 6.36 -4.12
N LEU A 319 13.03 6.31 -5.25
CA LEU A 319 12.87 7.46 -6.15
C LEU A 319 12.10 8.62 -5.51
N ALA A 320 10.98 8.34 -4.86
CA ALA A 320 10.09 9.36 -4.31
C ALA A 320 10.68 10.03 -3.08
N VAL A 321 11.16 9.22 -2.13
CA VAL A 321 11.68 9.71 -0.85
C VAL A 321 13.00 10.44 -1.06
N HIS A 322 13.95 9.85 -1.78
CA HIS A 322 15.19 10.55 -2.09
C HIS A 322 15.02 11.63 -3.15
N GLY A 323 13.97 11.57 -3.97
CA GLY A 323 13.57 12.68 -4.82
C GLY A 323 13.20 13.94 -4.02
N VAL A 324 12.45 13.77 -2.93
CA VAL A 324 12.18 14.87 -1.98
C VAL A 324 13.48 15.37 -1.32
N ASP A 325 14.35 14.46 -0.86
CA ASP A 325 15.63 14.82 -0.24
C ASP A 325 16.58 15.57 -1.21
N LEU A 326 16.60 15.18 -2.48
CA LEU A 326 17.37 15.83 -3.56
C LEU A 326 16.80 17.22 -3.88
N ALA A 327 15.47 17.35 -3.99
CA ALA A 327 14.81 18.63 -4.21
C ALA A 327 15.12 19.62 -3.07
N ASP A 328 15.10 19.15 -1.82
CA ASP A 328 15.47 19.92 -0.63
C ASP A 328 16.93 20.41 -0.72
N GLY A 329 17.88 19.52 -1.03
CA GLY A 329 19.30 19.88 -1.16
C GLY A 329 19.60 20.85 -2.31
N LEU A 330 18.81 20.77 -3.40
CA LEU A 330 18.91 21.66 -4.55
C LEU A 330 18.19 23.00 -4.34
N GLY A 331 17.28 23.08 -3.37
CA GLY A 331 16.46 24.27 -3.13
C GLY A 331 15.44 24.53 -4.25
N VAL A 332 14.90 23.47 -4.85
CA VAL A 332 13.89 23.53 -5.93
C VAL A 332 12.56 22.94 -5.46
N ALA A 333 11.48 23.23 -6.20
CA ALA A 333 10.20 22.58 -5.95
C ALA A 333 10.31 21.06 -6.13
N SER A 334 9.69 20.29 -5.24
CA SER A 334 9.68 18.83 -5.34
C SER A 334 8.95 18.38 -6.60
N TRP A 335 9.54 17.40 -7.30
CA TRP A 335 8.96 16.73 -8.47
C TRP A 335 8.13 15.49 -8.10
N LEU A 336 7.88 15.27 -6.81
CA LEU A 336 7.13 14.12 -6.31
C LEU A 336 5.77 14.01 -7.01
N THR A 337 5.56 12.88 -7.67
CA THR A 337 4.32 12.60 -8.40
C THR A 337 3.26 12.00 -7.47
N ALA A 338 1.97 12.23 -7.80
CA ALA A 338 0.86 11.70 -7.02
C ALA A 338 0.89 10.15 -6.90
N PRO A 339 1.11 9.38 -7.98
CA PRO A 339 1.16 7.91 -7.87
C PRO A 339 2.28 7.41 -6.95
N ALA A 340 3.44 8.08 -6.96
CA ALA A 340 4.55 7.71 -6.10
C ALA A 340 4.30 8.08 -4.62
N ALA A 341 3.71 9.26 -4.38
CA ALA A 341 3.29 9.67 -3.04
C ALA A 341 2.25 8.71 -2.44
N ASP A 342 1.23 8.32 -3.21
CA ASP A 342 0.20 7.39 -2.78
C ASP A 342 0.78 6.03 -2.39
N LEU A 343 1.74 5.51 -3.18
CA LEU A 343 2.45 4.27 -2.87
C LEU A 343 3.26 4.38 -1.57
N VAL A 344 4.03 5.45 -1.39
CA VAL A 344 4.82 5.67 -0.16
C VAL A 344 3.91 5.74 1.07
N VAL A 345 2.79 6.46 0.97
CA VAL A 345 1.82 6.61 2.05
C VAL A 345 1.16 5.29 2.38
N ALA A 346 0.69 4.55 1.36
CA ALA A 346 0.03 3.27 1.57
C ALA A 346 0.99 2.18 2.09
N LEU A 347 2.29 2.23 1.77
CA LEU A 347 3.29 1.40 2.46
C LEU A 347 3.42 1.77 3.94
N SER A 348 3.43 3.07 4.24
CA SER A 348 3.68 3.58 5.59
C SER A 348 2.50 3.36 6.55
N ALA A 349 1.28 3.50 6.05
CA ALA A 349 0.04 3.52 6.85
C ALA A 349 -0.91 2.32 6.58
N GLY A 350 -0.71 1.59 5.47
CA GLY A 350 -1.65 0.57 4.99
C GLY A 350 -2.84 1.13 4.20
N THR A 351 -3.18 2.40 4.41
CA THR A 351 -4.29 3.11 3.74
C THR A 351 -3.85 4.48 3.22
N SER A 352 -4.76 5.22 2.58
CA SER A 352 -4.52 6.63 2.25
C SER A 352 -4.53 7.48 3.53
N LEU A 353 -3.86 8.63 3.46
CA LEU A 353 -3.91 9.69 4.47
C LEU A 353 -4.52 10.97 3.90
N ALA A 354 -5.32 10.87 2.83
CA ALA A 354 -5.98 12.01 2.22
C ALA A 354 -6.82 12.85 3.19
N PRO A 355 -7.60 12.27 4.15
CA PRO A 355 -8.32 13.06 5.14
C PRO A 355 -7.39 13.88 6.04
N LEU A 356 -6.34 13.27 6.57
CA LEU A 356 -5.34 13.95 7.39
C LEU A 356 -4.63 15.07 6.61
N ARG A 357 -4.21 14.75 5.37
CA ARG A 357 -3.59 15.72 4.46
C ARG A 357 -4.48 16.93 4.22
N ALA A 358 -5.77 16.69 3.95
CA ALA A 358 -6.75 17.76 3.74
C ALA A 358 -6.97 18.59 5.01
N ALA A 359 -7.13 17.95 6.17
CA ALA A 359 -7.32 18.63 7.45
C ALA A 359 -6.13 19.53 7.82
N ARG A 360 -4.91 19.14 7.45
CA ARG A 360 -3.68 19.90 7.67
C ARG A 360 -3.34 20.90 6.57
N GLY A 361 -4.03 20.85 5.44
CA GLY A 361 -3.68 21.63 4.25
C GLY A 361 -2.31 21.26 3.67
N TRP A 362 -1.84 20.03 3.90
CA TRP A 362 -0.54 19.57 3.43
C TRP A 362 -0.54 19.29 1.92
N ASP A 363 0.55 19.66 1.26
CA ASP A 363 0.88 19.14 -0.05
C ASP A 363 1.46 17.71 0.05
N LEU A 364 1.64 17.04 -1.09
CA LEU A 364 2.15 15.67 -1.13
C LEU A 364 3.57 15.55 -0.56
N PRO A 365 4.54 16.43 -0.90
CA PRO A 365 5.88 16.37 -0.32
C PRO A 365 5.85 16.51 1.21
N THR A 366 5.02 17.39 1.77
CA THR A 366 4.88 17.54 3.23
C THR A 366 4.34 16.26 3.86
N LEU A 367 3.32 15.64 3.27
CA LEU A 367 2.80 14.36 3.75
C LEU A 367 3.87 13.25 3.69
N VAL A 368 4.61 13.14 2.59
CA VAL A 368 5.70 12.16 2.47
C VAL A 368 6.77 12.43 3.52
N ARG A 369 7.18 13.68 3.75
CA ARG A 369 8.11 14.02 4.84
C ARG A 369 7.57 13.59 6.20
N ALA A 370 6.28 13.81 6.47
CA ALA A 370 5.63 13.40 7.72
C ALA A 370 5.72 11.88 7.96
N VAL A 371 5.26 11.07 7.00
CA VAL A 371 5.19 9.60 7.19
C VAL A 371 6.55 8.91 7.15
N THR A 372 7.55 9.54 6.54
CA THR A 372 8.91 8.99 6.42
C THR A 372 9.88 9.50 7.49
N GLY A 373 9.40 10.26 8.47
CA GLY A 373 10.24 10.83 9.55
C GLY A 373 11.17 11.95 9.09
N ARG A 374 10.89 12.58 7.95
CA ARG A 374 11.65 13.71 7.36
C ARG A 374 10.99 15.07 7.57
N ALA A 375 9.95 15.17 8.39
CA ALA A 375 9.42 16.47 8.80
C ALA A 375 10.45 17.22 9.65
N GLU A 376 10.44 18.56 9.64
CA GLU A 376 11.22 19.32 10.62
C GLU A 376 10.62 19.12 12.02
N SER A 377 11.45 19.27 13.05
CA SER A 377 11.03 19.06 14.43
C SER A 377 9.94 20.08 14.78
N GLY A 378 8.74 19.60 15.15
CA GLY A 378 7.59 20.42 15.50
C GLY A 378 6.54 20.60 14.39
N ASP A 379 6.84 20.24 13.14
CA ASP A 379 5.88 20.35 12.03
C ASP A 379 4.84 19.23 12.01
N VAL A 380 5.19 18.09 12.59
CA VAL A 380 4.37 16.88 12.60
C VAL A 380 4.44 16.24 13.98
N ASP A 381 3.31 16.17 14.67
CA ASP A 381 3.19 15.40 15.90
C ASP A 381 3.05 13.90 15.57
N PRO A 382 3.99 13.03 15.99
CA PRO A 382 3.88 11.59 15.79
C PRO A 382 2.58 10.99 16.37
N ALA A 383 2.00 11.61 17.40
CA ALA A 383 0.73 11.20 17.98
C ALA A 383 -0.48 11.37 17.02
N GLU A 384 -0.34 12.17 15.97
CA GLU A 384 -1.37 12.32 14.93
C GLU A 384 -1.27 11.23 13.86
N LEU A 385 -0.07 10.66 13.66
CA LEU A 385 0.20 9.65 12.64
C LEU A 385 -0.08 8.23 13.15
N HIS A 386 0.21 7.94 14.42
CA HIS A 386 0.03 6.60 14.99
C HIS A 386 -1.43 6.08 14.92
N PRO A 387 -2.48 6.89 15.24
CA PRO A 387 -3.86 6.46 15.09
C PRO A 387 -4.26 6.14 13.64
N GLN A 388 -3.53 6.68 12.66
CA GLN A 388 -3.75 6.47 11.23
C GLN A 388 -3.02 5.22 10.70
N GLY A 389 -2.43 4.41 11.58
CA GLY A 389 -1.71 3.20 11.20
C GLY A 389 -0.29 3.44 10.68
N VAL A 390 0.21 4.68 10.70
CA VAL A 390 1.58 4.99 10.31
C VAL A 390 2.55 4.40 11.31
N ARG A 391 3.42 3.50 10.85
CA ARG A 391 4.51 2.95 11.67
C ARG A 391 5.72 3.88 11.57
N SER A 392 5.89 4.82 12.50
CA SER A 392 6.99 5.79 12.48
C SER A 392 8.13 5.44 13.46
N PRO A 393 9.41 5.59 13.06
CA PRO A 393 9.86 5.86 11.70
C PRO A 393 9.70 4.61 10.81
N PHE A 394 9.08 4.78 9.64
CA PHE A 394 8.83 3.65 8.72
C PHE A 394 10.10 3.23 7.97
N PHE A 395 10.93 4.22 7.62
CA PHE A 395 12.25 4.02 7.04
C PHE A 395 13.28 4.34 8.11
N GLY A 396 14.15 3.38 8.44
CA GLY A 396 15.23 3.58 9.41
C GLY A 396 16.05 4.82 9.05
N GLY A 397 15.80 5.91 9.77
CA GLY A 397 16.48 7.19 9.64
C GLY A 397 17.08 7.55 10.99
N THR A 398 18.39 7.67 11.02
CA THR A 398 19.20 8.14 12.13
C THR A 398 18.94 9.63 12.40
N HIS A 399 17.83 9.96 13.04
CA HIS A 399 17.79 11.23 13.79
C HIS A 399 18.68 11.07 15.01
N ARG A 400 19.89 11.63 14.91
CA ARG A 400 20.66 12.00 16.09
C ARG A 400 19.79 12.95 16.92
N THR A 401 19.12 12.42 17.92
CA THR A 401 18.82 13.14 19.14
C THR A 401 20.13 13.35 19.87
N THR A 402 20.58 14.59 20.03
CA THR A 402 21.60 15.04 21.00
C THR A 402 21.61 16.57 20.93
N VAL A 403 21.39 17.38 21.97
CA VAL A 403 21.11 17.22 23.41
C VAL A 403 20.46 18.56 23.84
N VAL A 404 19.33 18.52 24.57
CA VAL A 404 18.95 19.63 25.46
C VAL A 404 19.71 19.41 26.78
N GLY A 405 20.33 20.47 27.28
CA GLY A 405 21.55 20.45 28.09
C GLY A 405 21.50 19.82 29.48
N GLU A 406 22.71 19.56 29.97
CA GLU A 406 23.10 19.58 31.38
C GLU A 406 24.42 20.37 31.47
N GLU A 407 24.31 21.66 31.79
CA GLU A 407 24.98 22.39 32.90
C GLU A 407 24.72 23.91 32.76
#